data_AF-A0A7J3TV56-F1
#
_entry.id   AF-A0A7J3TV56-F1
#
_cell.length_a   1.000
_cell.length_b   1.000
_cell.length_c   1.000
_cell.angle_alpha   90.00
_cell.angle_beta   90.00
_cell.angle_gamma   90.00
#
_symmetry.space_group_name_H-M   'P 1'
#
loop_
_entity.id
_entity.type
_entity.pdbx_description
1 polymer ?
#
loop_
_entity_poly.entity_id
_entity_poly.type
_entity_poly.pdbx_seq_one_letter_code
_entity_poly.pdbx_strand_id
1 'polypeptide(L)'
;MIDRGKTLTLVFVYSGEFAERVIRNLINDPSFCKSCGLYCNSCKYGLYSYVQNILAAIKLPNPSNLPAFIDKPEEYMPKFIPRADICVASGLHKDLLLELPAYLKKSGVKALIVPVEDFNEVPAGLRRQVEEHCLELGLEAAFPKPFCSLEPLEDKPLISRFVAEFRIGRPVLEISLAEKGGREVVEYAFVKRSAPCGSTWYIAKRLTGVETKR
;
A
#
# COMPACT_ATOMS: atom_id res chain seq x y z
N MET A 1 2.99 -12.16 -20.79
CA MET A 1 1.53 -12.08 -20.98
C MET A 1 0.88 -11.84 -19.64
N ILE A 2 0.14 -10.73 -19.48
CA ILE A 2 -0.61 -10.44 -18.26
C ILE A 2 -1.98 -11.08 -18.42
N ASP A 3 -2.25 -12.14 -17.66
CA ASP A 3 -3.53 -12.80 -17.65
C ASP A 3 -4.57 -11.86 -17.02
N ARG A 4 -5.47 -11.31 -17.86
CA ARG A 4 -6.49 -10.34 -17.47
C ARG A 4 -7.70 -10.98 -16.76
N GLY A 5 -7.78 -12.32 -16.72
CA GLY A 5 -8.85 -13.05 -16.03
C GLY A 5 -8.50 -13.49 -14.61
N LYS A 6 -7.22 -13.46 -14.22
CA LYS A 6 -6.76 -13.88 -12.90
C LYS A 6 -6.72 -12.72 -11.91
N THR A 7 -7.33 -12.94 -10.74
CA THR A 7 -7.27 -12.07 -9.55
C THR A 7 -5.83 -11.87 -9.10
N LEU A 8 -5.45 -10.62 -8.84
CA LEU A 8 -4.07 -10.28 -8.47
C LEU A 8 -3.79 -10.66 -7.02
N THR A 9 -2.68 -11.36 -6.80
CA THR A 9 -2.30 -11.89 -5.47
C THR A 9 -1.18 -11.08 -4.83
N LEU A 10 -1.30 -10.86 -3.53
CA LEU A 10 -0.39 -10.04 -2.72
C LEU A 10 0.31 -10.87 -1.66
N VAL A 11 1.55 -10.51 -1.40
CA VAL A 11 2.25 -10.83 -0.16
C VAL A 11 2.76 -9.53 0.48
N PHE A 12 2.70 -9.46 1.80
CA PHE A 12 3.33 -8.37 2.55
C PHE A 12 4.56 -8.92 3.25
N VAL A 13 5.70 -8.24 3.12
CA VAL A 13 6.90 -8.51 3.92
C VAL A 13 7.22 -7.21 4.64
N TYR A 14 6.97 -7.16 5.93
CA TYR A 14 6.92 -5.87 6.62
C TYR A 14 7.51 -5.91 8.01
N SER A 15 7.81 -4.71 8.49
CA SER A 15 8.02 -4.43 9.90
C SER A 15 7.36 -3.08 10.23
N GLY A 16 7.12 -2.84 11.51
CA GLY A 16 6.42 -1.64 11.98
C GLY A 16 4.92 -1.63 11.68
N GLU A 17 4.30 -0.51 12.04
CA GLU A 17 2.83 -0.38 12.09
C GLU A 17 2.21 0.01 10.73
N PHE A 18 2.98 0.66 9.85
CA PHE A 18 2.42 1.25 8.63
C PHE A 18 1.81 0.19 7.69
N ALA A 19 2.54 -0.90 7.44
CA ALA A 19 2.03 -1.99 6.63
C ALA A 19 0.78 -2.65 7.26
N GLU A 20 0.73 -2.78 8.59
CA GLU A 20 -0.45 -3.30 9.28
C GLU A 20 -1.67 -2.44 9.02
N ARG A 21 -1.50 -1.10 9.01
CA ARG A 21 -2.58 -0.17 8.64
C ARG A 21 -3.06 -0.38 7.21
N VAL A 22 -2.15 -0.60 6.26
CA VAL A 22 -2.50 -0.88 4.86
C VAL A 22 -3.24 -2.21 4.73
N ILE A 23 -2.72 -3.28 5.34
CA ILE A 23 -3.34 -4.61 5.32
C ILE A 23 -4.75 -4.54 5.91
N ARG A 24 -4.91 -3.93 7.10
CA ARG A 24 -6.21 -3.75 7.76
C ARG A 24 -7.17 -2.91 6.94
N ASN A 25 -6.67 -1.90 6.21
CA ASN A 25 -7.47 -1.14 5.27
C ASN A 25 -7.96 -2.01 4.10
N LEU A 26 -7.11 -2.86 3.51
CA LEU A 26 -7.42 -3.73 2.37
C LEU A 26 -8.40 -4.85 2.71
N ILE A 27 -8.25 -5.50 3.87
CA ILE A 27 -9.21 -6.52 4.33
C ILE A 27 -10.50 -5.91 4.89
N ASN A 28 -10.52 -4.58 5.04
CA ASN A 28 -11.62 -3.80 5.59
C ASN A 28 -11.97 -4.22 7.03
N ASP A 29 -10.95 -4.31 7.88
CA ASP A 29 -11.06 -4.70 9.29
C ASP A 29 -11.97 -3.74 10.08
N PRO A 30 -13.11 -4.22 10.62
CA PRO A 30 -14.04 -3.37 11.37
C PRO A 30 -13.49 -2.79 12.67
N SER A 31 -12.45 -3.39 13.23
CA SER A 31 -11.81 -2.92 14.45
C SER A 31 -10.80 -1.81 14.21
N PHE A 32 -10.43 -1.52 12.96
CA PHE A 32 -9.30 -0.65 12.63
C PHE A 32 -9.70 0.83 12.43
N CYS A 33 -10.80 1.11 11.75
CA CYS A 33 -11.23 2.49 11.51
C CYS A 33 -11.94 3.06 12.74
N LYS A 34 -11.21 3.82 13.57
CA LYS A 34 -11.74 4.42 14.82
C LYS A 34 -11.89 5.94 14.79
N SER A 35 -11.58 6.59 13.66
CA SER A 35 -11.48 8.05 13.56
C SER A 35 -12.77 8.80 13.91
N CYS A 36 -13.94 8.19 13.72
CA CYS A 36 -15.23 8.81 14.04
C CYS A 36 -15.71 8.54 15.48
N GLY A 37 -15.04 7.66 16.24
CA GLY A 37 -15.46 7.27 17.59
C GLY A 37 -16.92 6.83 17.64
N LEU A 38 -17.68 7.39 18.59
CA LEU A 38 -19.10 7.11 18.79
C LEU A 38 -19.99 7.55 17.61
N TYR A 39 -19.50 8.42 16.72
CA TYR A 39 -20.22 8.89 15.54
C TYR A 39 -19.96 8.01 14.30
N CYS A 40 -19.38 6.81 14.48
CA CYS A 40 -19.11 5.89 13.39
C CYS A 40 -20.42 5.38 12.78
N ASN A 41 -20.58 5.58 11.47
CA ASN A 41 -21.71 5.07 10.69
C ASN A 41 -21.31 3.94 9.72
N SER A 42 -20.17 3.28 9.97
CA SER A 42 -19.72 2.13 9.18
C SER A 42 -19.52 2.41 7.68
N CYS A 43 -19.05 3.61 7.32
CA CYS A 43 -18.96 4.10 5.94
C CYS A 43 -18.11 3.24 4.97
N LYS A 44 -17.28 2.33 5.48
CA LYS A 44 -16.44 1.43 4.69
C LYS A 44 -17.00 0.02 4.57
N TYR A 45 -17.81 -0.44 5.53
CA TYR A 45 -18.10 -1.86 5.69
C TYR A 45 -19.09 -2.35 4.62
N GLY A 46 -18.79 -3.52 4.05
CA GLY A 46 -19.55 -4.09 2.94
C GLY A 46 -19.21 -3.52 1.56
N LEU A 47 -18.36 -2.48 1.46
CA LEU A 47 -18.00 -1.89 0.16
C LEU A 47 -16.93 -2.67 -0.60
N TYR A 48 -16.00 -3.30 0.13
CA TYR A 48 -14.92 -4.10 -0.43
C TYR A 48 -14.28 -4.98 0.66
N SER A 49 -13.62 -6.04 0.25
CA SER A 49 -12.63 -6.77 1.05
C SER A 49 -11.70 -7.50 0.10
N TYR A 50 -10.39 -7.35 0.31
CA TYR A 50 -9.36 -7.99 -0.50
C TYR A 50 -8.65 -9.14 0.26
N VAL A 51 -9.31 -9.70 1.28
CA VAL A 51 -8.74 -10.78 2.10
C VAL A 51 -8.31 -11.98 1.26
N GLN A 52 -9.07 -12.33 0.22
CA GLN A 52 -8.75 -13.45 -0.68
C GLN A 52 -7.54 -13.19 -1.58
N ASN A 53 -7.16 -11.92 -1.77
CA ASN A 53 -6.00 -11.55 -2.57
C ASN A 53 -4.70 -11.63 -1.76
N ILE A 54 -4.75 -11.50 -0.43
CA ILE A 54 -3.57 -11.45 0.43
C ILE A 54 -3.21 -12.87 0.86
N LEU A 55 -2.17 -13.44 0.23
CA LEU A 55 -1.74 -14.83 0.49
C LEU A 55 -0.92 -14.97 1.78
N ALA A 56 -0.17 -13.93 2.13
CA ALA A 56 0.59 -13.89 3.38
C ALA A 56 0.90 -12.44 3.80
N ALA A 57 1.00 -12.24 5.10
CA ALA A 57 1.57 -11.06 5.72
C ALA A 57 2.67 -11.52 6.68
N ILE A 58 3.92 -11.31 6.30
CA ILE A 58 5.10 -11.84 6.97
C ILE A 58 5.80 -10.69 7.69
N LYS A 59 5.74 -10.72 9.03
CA LYS A 59 6.39 -9.72 9.88
C LYS A 59 7.83 -10.12 10.15
N LEU A 60 8.78 -9.26 9.79
CA LEU A 60 10.20 -9.41 10.11
C LEU A 60 10.54 -8.65 11.41
N PRO A 61 11.70 -8.90 12.03
CA PRO A 61 12.11 -8.16 13.22
C PRO A 61 12.16 -6.66 12.98
N ASN A 62 11.84 -5.90 14.03
CA ASN A 62 11.89 -4.44 13.96
C ASN A 62 13.35 -3.98 13.72
N PRO A 63 13.62 -3.08 12.76
CA PRO A 63 14.95 -2.51 12.53
C PRO A 63 15.63 -1.98 13.79
N SER A 64 14.87 -1.42 14.74
CA SER A 64 15.42 -0.93 16.02
C SER A 64 15.97 -2.03 16.94
N ASN A 65 15.62 -3.29 16.69
CA ASN A 65 16.11 -4.46 17.43
C ASN A 65 17.26 -5.17 16.70
N LEU A 66 17.66 -4.68 15.53
CA LEU A 66 18.70 -5.27 14.70
C LEU A 66 19.97 -4.40 14.76
N PRO A 67 21.16 -4.99 14.54
CA PRO A 67 22.37 -4.21 14.39
C PRO A 67 22.27 -3.29 13.16
N ALA A 68 23.04 -2.20 13.16
CA ALA A 68 23.05 -1.25 12.05
C ALA A 68 23.45 -1.87 10.70
N PHE A 69 24.23 -2.95 10.75
CA PHE A 69 24.62 -3.78 9.62
C PHE A 69 24.42 -5.25 9.99
N ILE A 70 23.85 -6.01 9.07
CA ILE A 70 23.57 -7.43 9.23
C ILE A 70 24.55 -8.22 8.35
N ASP A 71 25.44 -8.97 8.99
CA ASP A 71 26.42 -9.82 8.28
C ASP A 71 25.77 -10.99 7.53
N LYS A 72 24.65 -11.50 8.06
CA LYS A 72 23.90 -12.66 7.52
C LYS A 72 22.40 -12.38 7.41
N PRO A 73 21.96 -11.61 6.39
CA PRO A 73 20.55 -11.29 6.19
C PRO A 73 19.64 -12.52 6.14
N GLU A 74 20.14 -13.64 5.60
CA GLU A 74 19.43 -14.91 5.46
C GLU A 74 18.90 -15.49 6.78
N GLU A 75 19.52 -15.16 7.92
CA GLU A 75 19.07 -15.61 9.24
C GLU A 75 17.75 -14.94 9.67
N TYR A 76 17.46 -13.75 9.11
CA TYR A 76 16.26 -12.96 9.41
C TYR A 76 15.21 -13.04 8.31
N MET A 77 15.59 -13.50 7.11
CA MET A 77 14.69 -13.58 5.97
C MET A 77 13.61 -14.66 6.16
N PRO A 78 12.43 -14.47 5.56
CA PRO A 78 11.37 -15.46 5.65
C PRO A 78 11.80 -16.78 4.98
N LYS A 79 11.63 -17.89 5.72
CA LYS A 79 11.93 -19.24 5.21
C LYS A 79 11.08 -19.64 4.00
N PHE A 80 9.88 -19.06 3.90
CA PHE A 80 8.93 -19.32 2.83
C PHE A 80 8.16 -18.05 2.49
N ILE A 81 8.09 -17.72 1.20
CA ILE A 81 7.20 -16.71 0.64
C ILE A 81 6.29 -17.45 -0.36
N PRO A 82 4.96 -17.39 -0.22
CA PRO A 82 4.08 -18.02 -1.20
C PRO A 82 4.22 -17.34 -2.56
N ARG A 83 4.00 -18.10 -3.63
CA ARG A 83 3.97 -17.55 -4.99
C ARG A 83 2.81 -16.57 -5.13
N ALA A 84 3.13 -15.28 -5.23
CA ALA A 84 2.19 -14.18 -5.42
C ALA A 84 2.54 -13.38 -6.67
N ASP A 85 1.70 -12.43 -7.08
CA ASP A 85 2.02 -11.53 -8.18
C ASP A 85 2.86 -10.33 -7.69
N ILE A 86 2.50 -9.75 -6.55
CA ILE A 86 3.13 -8.52 -6.02
C ILE A 86 3.47 -8.67 -4.55
N CYS A 87 4.67 -8.21 -4.18
CA CYS A 87 5.08 -7.99 -2.80
C CYS A 87 4.98 -6.50 -2.45
N VAL A 88 4.34 -6.18 -1.33
CA VAL A 88 4.45 -4.85 -0.70
C VAL A 88 5.39 -4.97 0.49
N ALA A 89 6.51 -4.25 0.45
CA ALA A 89 7.53 -4.29 1.50
C ALA A 89 7.67 -2.93 2.19
N SER A 90 7.63 -2.89 3.52
CA SER A 90 7.64 -1.62 4.26
C SER A 90 8.23 -1.78 5.66
N GLY A 91 8.95 -0.75 6.13
CA GLY A 91 9.55 -0.71 7.46
C GLY A 91 10.64 -1.75 7.72
N LEU A 92 11.26 -2.26 6.65
CA LEU A 92 12.32 -3.28 6.74
C LEU A 92 13.67 -2.66 7.08
N HIS A 93 14.54 -3.47 7.68
CA HIS A 93 15.95 -3.11 7.83
C HIS A 93 16.60 -2.99 6.44
N LYS A 94 17.55 -2.06 6.29
CA LYS A 94 18.17 -1.71 5.00
C LYS A 94 18.76 -2.94 4.28
N ASP A 95 19.51 -3.75 5.02
CA ASP A 95 20.14 -4.96 4.47
C ASP A 95 19.11 -6.03 4.09
N LEU A 96 18.00 -6.14 4.83
CA LEU A 96 16.92 -7.07 4.49
C LEU A 96 16.16 -6.61 3.24
N LEU A 97 15.96 -5.29 3.09
CA LEU A 97 15.35 -4.71 1.89
C LEU A 97 16.25 -4.91 0.65
N LEU A 98 17.57 -4.81 0.80
CA LEU A 98 18.53 -5.04 -0.27
C LEU A 98 18.49 -6.48 -0.80
N GLU A 99 18.34 -7.46 0.11
CA GLU A 99 18.30 -8.90 -0.21
C GLU A 99 16.92 -9.38 -0.70
N LEU A 100 15.85 -8.69 -0.32
CA LEU A 100 14.47 -9.10 -0.61
C LEU A 100 14.19 -9.45 -2.10
N PRO A 101 14.64 -8.69 -3.11
CA PRO A 101 14.38 -9.00 -4.51
C PRO A 101 14.77 -10.44 -4.91
N ALA A 102 15.90 -10.95 -4.42
CA ALA A 102 16.36 -12.31 -4.72
C ALA A 102 15.41 -13.38 -4.16
N TYR A 103 14.88 -13.18 -2.95
CA TYR A 103 13.89 -14.07 -2.33
C TYR A 103 12.56 -14.05 -3.06
N LEU A 104 12.12 -12.86 -3.47
CA LEU A 104 10.90 -12.68 -4.25
C LEU A 104 10.98 -13.38 -5.60
N LYS A 105 12.10 -13.23 -6.31
CA LYS A 105 12.33 -13.91 -7.59
C LYS A 105 12.28 -15.43 -7.45
N LYS A 106 12.99 -15.98 -6.45
CA LYS A 106 12.97 -17.44 -6.16
C LYS A 106 11.56 -17.96 -5.87
N SER A 107 10.72 -17.12 -5.25
CA SER A 107 9.33 -17.45 -4.90
C SER A 107 8.33 -17.22 -6.04
N GLY A 108 8.77 -16.71 -7.18
CA GLY A 108 7.94 -16.46 -8.35
C GLY A 108 7.07 -15.19 -8.27
N VAL A 109 7.42 -14.26 -7.37
CA VAL A 109 6.85 -12.90 -7.33
C VAL A 109 7.35 -12.10 -8.52
N LYS A 110 6.52 -11.17 -9.01
CA LYS A 110 6.76 -10.43 -10.27
C LYS A 110 6.90 -8.93 -10.09
N ALA A 111 6.42 -8.37 -8.98
CA ALA A 111 6.60 -6.97 -8.67
C ALA A 111 6.87 -6.72 -7.18
N LEU A 112 7.59 -5.64 -6.90
CA LEU A 112 7.90 -5.13 -5.57
C LEU A 112 7.45 -3.66 -5.46
N ILE A 113 6.63 -3.37 -4.45
CA ILE A 113 6.28 -2.00 -4.07
C ILE A 113 6.90 -1.72 -2.70
N VAL A 114 7.72 -0.67 -2.61
CA VAL A 114 8.39 -0.25 -1.37
C VAL A 114 7.96 1.18 -1.03
N PRO A 115 6.93 1.36 -0.20
CA PRO A 115 6.55 2.69 0.25
C PRO A 115 7.64 3.33 1.11
N VAL A 116 7.98 4.57 0.79
CA VAL A 116 8.96 5.37 1.53
C VAL A 116 8.21 6.34 2.44
N GLU A 117 7.90 5.89 3.66
CA GLU A 117 7.23 6.71 4.68
C GLU A 117 8.23 7.53 5.51
N ASP A 118 9.46 7.03 5.68
CA ASP A 118 10.60 7.77 6.24
C ASP A 118 11.83 7.61 5.31
N PHE A 119 12.53 8.72 5.01
CA PHE A 119 13.74 8.71 4.19
C PHE A 119 14.91 7.99 4.83
N ASN A 120 14.91 7.85 6.15
CA ASN A 120 15.93 7.09 6.87
C ASN A 120 15.77 5.58 6.65
N GLU A 121 14.55 5.09 6.39
CA GLU A 121 14.27 3.69 6.10
C GLU A 121 14.75 3.31 4.71
N VAL A 122 14.51 4.18 3.71
CA VAL A 122 14.92 3.94 2.31
C VAL A 122 15.69 5.13 1.75
N PRO A 123 17.00 5.26 2.08
CA PRO A 123 17.86 6.29 1.50
C PRO A 123 17.96 6.15 -0.03
N ALA A 124 18.31 7.24 -0.73
CA ALA A 124 18.38 7.26 -2.19
C ALA A 124 19.34 6.21 -2.78
N GLY A 125 20.48 5.97 -2.11
CA GLY A 125 21.43 4.93 -2.51
C GLY A 125 20.83 3.53 -2.43
N LEU A 126 20.23 3.19 -1.29
CA LEU A 126 19.55 1.90 -1.10
C LEU A 126 18.42 1.71 -2.10
N ARG A 127 17.57 2.73 -2.30
CA ARG A 127 16.50 2.69 -3.31
C ARG A 127 17.07 2.30 -4.67
N ARG A 128 18.12 2.99 -5.12
CA ARG A 128 18.74 2.74 -6.43
C ARG A 128 19.26 1.31 -6.54
N GLN A 129 19.95 0.81 -5.51
CA GLN A 129 20.44 -0.56 -5.47
C GLN A 129 19.31 -1.59 -5.58
N VAL A 130 18.22 -1.40 -4.83
CA VAL A 130 17.05 -2.30 -4.87
C VAL A 130 16.34 -2.21 -6.23
N GLU A 131 16.23 -1.01 -6.82
CA GLU A 131 15.63 -0.78 -8.13
C GLU A 131 16.43 -1.44 -9.27
N GLU A 132 17.76 -1.30 -9.25
CA GLU A 132 18.69 -1.97 -10.18
C GLU A 132 18.62 -3.50 -10.01
N HIS A 133 18.64 -4.00 -8.78
CA HIS A 133 18.51 -5.44 -8.50
C HIS A 133 17.15 -6.00 -8.96
N CYS A 134 16.06 -5.26 -8.78
CA CYS A 134 14.75 -5.65 -9.30
C CYS A 134 14.76 -5.73 -10.84
N LEU A 135 15.37 -4.74 -11.50
CA LEU A 135 15.48 -4.72 -12.96
C LEU A 135 16.25 -5.94 -13.49
N GLU A 136 17.38 -6.26 -12.89
CA GLU A 136 18.20 -7.44 -13.24
C GLU A 136 17.43 -8.75 -13.09
N LEU A 137 16.58 -8.86 -12.06
CA LEU A 137 15.75 -10.03 -11.80
C LEU A 137 14.44 -10.03 -12.62
N GLY A 138 14.15 -8.98 -13.39
CA GLY A 138 12.92 -8.82 -14.16
C GLY A 138 11.68 -8.64 -13.28
N LEU A 139 11.81 -7.94 -12.16
CA LEU A 139 10.72 -7.53 -11.27
C LEU A 139 10.29 -6.11 -11.60
N GLU A 140 9.00 -5.85 -11.73
CA GLU A 140 8.49 -4.47 -11.70
C GLU A 140 8.74 -3.88 -10.31
N ALA A 141 9.24 -2.65 -10.23
CA ALA A 141 9.49 -2.00 -8.95
C ALA A 141 8.87 -0.61 -8.88
N ALA A 142 8.32 -0.24 -7.72
CA ALA A 142 7.92 1.14 -7.43
C ALA A 142 8.28 1.52 -5.99
N PHE A 143 8.77 2.75 -5.85
CA PHE A 143 9.18 3.33 -4.56
C PHE A 143 8.40 4.61 -4.28
N PRO A 144 7.06 4.53 -4.10
CA PRO A 144 6.23 5.71 -3.88
C PRO A 144 6.62 6.39 -2.58
N LYS A 145 6.76 7.71 -2.65
CA LYS A 145 7.21 8.59 -1.57
C LYS A 145 6.17 9.70 -1.38
N PRO A 146 5.27 9.62 -0.38
CA PRO A 146 4.90 8.43 0.44
C PRO A 146 4.04 7.41 -0.36
N PHE A 147 3.50 6.36 0.25
CA PHE A 147 2.67 5.36 -0.47
C PHE A 147 1.49 5.99 -1.23
N CYS A 148 0.91 7.06 -0.68
CA CYS A 148 -0.18 7.77 -1.34
C CYS A 148 0.26 8.62 -2.55
N SER A 149 1.52 8.57 -2.99
CA SER A 149 1.93 9.10 -4.30
C SER A 149 1.98 8.04 -5.39
N LEU A 150 1.65 6.77 -5.09
CA LEU A 150 1.61 5.72 -6.09
C LEU A 150 0.50 5.99 -7.12
N GLU A 151 0.91 6.14 -8.38
CA GLU A 151 0.02 6.30 -9.52
C GLU A 151 0.27 5.18 -10.55
N PRO A 152 -0.73 4.85 -11.39
CA PRO A 152 -0.54 3.94 -12.52
C PRO A 152 0.49 4.51 -13.49
N LEU A 153 1.36 3.66 -14.00
CA LEU A 153 2.35 3.97 -15.02
C LEU A 153 2.25 2.96 -16.17
N GLU A 154 2.39 3.43 -17.40
CA GLU A 154 2.24 2.61 -18.61
C GLU A 154 3.30 1.49 -18.69
N ASP A 155 4.52 1.77 -18.23
CA ASP A 155 5.66 0.86 -18.22
C ASP A 155 5.63 -0.16 -17.07
N LYS A 156 4.68 -0.04 -16.13
CA LYS A 156 4.56 -0.91 -14.94
C LYS A 156 3.14 -1.48 -14.82
N PRO A 157 2.75 -2.39 -15.73
CA PRO A 157 1.37 -2.84 -15.83
C PRO A 157 0.88 -3.67 -14.64
N LEU A 158 1.73 -4.43 -13.93
CA LEU A 158 1.31 -5.11 -12.70
C LEU A 158 1.05 -4.12 -11.57
N ILE A 159 1.91 -3.13 -11.40
CA ILE A 159 1.74 -2.08 -10.38
C ILE A 159 0.53 -1.18 -10.72
N SER A 160 0.30 -0.89 -11.99
CA SER A 160 -0.91 -0.20 -12.45
C SER A 160 -2.18 -1.00 -12.16
N ARG A 161 -2.14 -2.32 -12.37
CA ARG A 161 -3.23 -3.21 -11.97
C ARG A 161 -3.46 -3.22 -10.47
N PHE A 162 -2.41 -3.20 -9.65
CA PHE A 162 -2.54 -3.07 -8.19
C PHE A 162 -3.35 -1.84 -7.81
N VAL A 163 -3.00 -0.68 -8.37
CA VAL A 163 -3.71 0.57 -8.08
C VAL A 163 -5.18 0.51 -8.50
N ALA A 164 -5.48 -0.09 -9.64
CA ALA A 164 -6.84 -0.21 -10.17
C ALA A 164 -7.70 -1.24 -9.41
N GLU A 165 -7.16 -2.44 -9.17
CA GLU A 165 -7.88 -3.58 -8.58
C GLU A 165 -8.14 -3.36 -7.09
N PHE A 166 -7.15 -2.88 -6.34
CA PHE A 166 -7.28 -2.62 -4.90
C PHE A 166 -7.83 -1.23 -4.58
N ARG A 167 -7.94 -0.36 -5.59
CA ARG A 167 -8.40 1.03 -5.45
C ARG A 167 -7.64 1.80 -4.36
N ILE A 168 -6.33 1.56 -4.25
CA ILE A 168 -5.44 2.28 -3.35
C ILE A 168 -4.24 2.89 -4.10
N GLY A 169 -3.80 4.06 -3.67
CA GLY A 169 -2.72 4.83 -4.29
C GLY A 169 -2.94 6.33 -4.04
N ARG A 170 -2.65 7.18 -5.03
CA ARG A 170 -2.97 8.61 -4.95
C ARG A 170 -4.47 8.87 -4.81
N PRO A 171 -4.98 9.44 -3.72
CA PRO A 171 -6.42 9.55 -3.50
C PRO A 171 -7.15 10.24 -4.63
N VAL A 172 -8.33 9.72 -4.99
CA VAL A 172 -9.25 10.33 -5.97
C VAL A 172 -10.65 10.34 -5.37
N LEU A 173 -11.22 11.53 -5.27
CA LEU A 173 -12.59 11.76 -4.81
C LEU A 173 -13.42 12.31 -5.97
N GLU A 174 -14.66 11.84 -6.08
CA GLU A 174 -15.69 12.49 -6.88
C GLU A 174 -16.60 13.26 -5.91
N ILE A 175 -16.74 14.56 -6.13
CA ILE A 175 -17.46 15.46 -5.23
C ILE A 175 -18.70 15.99 -5.95
N SER A 176 -19.86 15.93 -5.30
CA SER A 176 -21.06 16.64 -5.74
C SER A 176 -21.36 17.80 -4.83
N LEU A 177 -21.88 18.85 -5.45
CA LEU A 177 -22.18 20.13 -4.84
C LEU A 177 -23.68 20.37 -4.93
N ALA A 178 -24.24 20.99 -3.90
CA ALA A 178 -25.63 21.43 -3.86
C ALA A 178 -25.72 22.86 -3.35
N GLU A 179 -26.74 23.58 -3.79
CA GLU A 179 -27.04 24.92 -3.27
C GLU A 179 -28.01 24.80 -2.08
N LYS A 180 -27.60 25.30 -0.91
CA LYS A 180 -28.43 25.34 0.30
C LYS A 180 -28.35 26.72 0.93
N GLY A 181 -29.47 27.44 0.98
CA GLY A 181 -29.54 28.77 1.58
C GLY A 181 -28.64 29.81 0.89
N GLY A 182 -28.51 29.74 -0.44
CA GLY A 182 -27.66 30.63 -1.24
C GLY A 182 -26.16 30.36 -1.12
N ARG A 183 -25.75 29.19 -0.59
CA ARG A 183 -24.36 28.76 -0.48
C ARG A 183 -24.16 27.42 -1.18
N GLU A 184 -23.03 27.26 -1.82
CA GLU A 184 -22.60 25.99 -2.40
C GLU A 184 -21.93 25.12 -1.32
N VAL A 185 -22.42 23.90 -1.16
CA VAL A 185 -21.93 22.95 -0.16
C VAL A 185 -21.65 21.61 -0.80
N VAL A 186 -20.69 20.87 -0.24
CA VAL A 186 -20.46 19.48 -0.62
C VAL A 186 -21.63 18.61 -0.16
N GLU A 187 -22.41 18.10 -1.10
CA GLU A 187 -23.53 17.20 -0.82
C GLU A 187 -23.03 15.79 -0.50
N TYR A 188 -22.08 15.28 -1.26
CA TYR A 188 -21.42 13.99 -1.05
C TYR A 188 -20.03 13.97 -1.68
N ALA A 189 -19.15 13.15 -1.10
CA ALA A 189 -17.81 12.86 -1.62
C ALA A 189 -17.62 11.34 -1.73
N PHE A 190 -17.54 10.83 -2.96
CA PHE A 190 -17.33 9.41 -3.26
C PHE A 190 -15.85 9.08 -3.40
N VAL A 191 -15.39 8.02 -2.73
CA VAL A 191 -14.01 7.54 -2.83
C VAL A 191 -13.85 6.64 -4.04
N LYS A 192 -13.24 7.15 -5.13
CA LYS A 192 -12.87 6.34 -6.30
C LYS A 192 -11.58 5.57 -6.06
N ARG A 193 -10.63 6.19 -5.37
CA ARG A 193 -9.35 5.59 -4.96
C ARG A 193 -8.96 6.15 -3.59
N SER A 194 -8.64 5.27 -2.66
CA SER A 194 -8.23 5.63 -1.30
C SER A 194 -6.71 5.77 -1.19
N ALA A 195 -6.24 6.56 -0.22
CA ALA A 195 -4.89 6.40 0.31
C ALA A 195 -4.71 4.95 0.79
N PRO A 196 -3.52 4.34 0.66
CA PRO A 196 -3.26 2.97 1.10
C PRO A 196 -3.57 2.71 2.58
N CYS A 197 -3.36 3.71 3.45
CA CYS A 197 -3.68 3.62 4.88
C CYS A 197 -5.19 3.77 5.20
N GLY A 198 -6.02 4.11 4.21
CA GLY A 198 -7.47 4.26 4.37
C GLY A 198 -7.97 5.64 4.83
N SER A 199 -7.08 6.62 5.04
CA SER A 199 -7.44 7.94 5.55
C SER A 199 -8.43 8.72 4.66
N THR A 200 -8.42 8.46 3.35
CA THR A 200 -9.33 9.11 2.39
C THR A 200 -10.80 8.91 2.73
N TRP A 201 -11.17 7.76 3.31
CA TRP A 201 -12.54 7.49 3.75
C TRP A 201 -13.01 8.45 4.84
N TYR A 202 -12.13 8.75 5.80
CA TYR A 202 -12.43 9.73 6.84
C TYR A 202 -12.55 11.14 6.25
N ILE A 203 -11.64 11.52 5.33
CA ILE A 203 -11.69 12.82 4.66
C ILE A 203 -12.99 12.97 3.85
N ALA A 204 -13.36 11.99 3.04
CA ALA A 204 -14.60 12.02 2.25
C ALA A 204 -15.82 12.24 3.14
N LYS A 205 -15.87 11.58 4.31
CA LYS A 205 -16.96 11.78 5.27
C LYS A 205 -16.97 13.18 5.87
N ARG A 206 -15.79 13.73 6.18
CA ARG A 206 -15.64 15.09 6.75
C ARG A 206 -15.92 16.20 5.76
N LEU A 207 -15.81 15.93 4.46
CA LEU A 207 -16.14 16.90 3.42
C LEU A 207 -17.65 17.12 3.28
N THR A 208 -18.48 16.13 3.61
CA THR A 208 -19.95 16.28 3.51
C THR A 208 -20.44 17.44 4.38
N GLY A 209 -21.13 18.40 3.77
CA GLY A 209 -21.66 19.60 4.42
C GLY A 209 -20.68 20.76 4.54
N VAL A 210 -19.45 20.63 4.03
CA VAL A 210 -18.48 21.74 3.99
C VAL A 210 -18.87 22.73 2.90
N GLU A 211 -18.92 24.02 3.23
CA GLU A 211 -19.12 25.12 2.27
C GLU A 211 -17.88 25.28 1.39
N THR A 212 -18.06 25.42 0.08
CA THR A 212 -16.98 25.77 -0.84
C THR A 212 -16.70 27.27 -0.74
N LYS A 213 -15.43 27.66 -0.65
CA LYS A 213 -15.06 29.07 -0.81
C LYS A 213 -14.98 29.36 -2.30
N ARG A 214 -15.71 30.38 -2.76
CA ARG A 214 -15.47 31.03 -4.05
C ARG A 214 -14.10 31.71 -4.07
#